data_AF-A0A2V9E0R8-F1
#
_entry.id   AF-A0A2V9E0R8-F1
#
_cell.length_a   1.000
_cell.length_b   1.000
_cell.length_c   1.000
_cell.angle_alpha   90.00
_cell.angle_beta   90.00
_cell.angle_gamma   90.00
#
_symmetry.space_group_name_H-M   'P 1'
#
loop_
_entity.id
_entity.type
_entity.pdbx_description
1 polymer ?
#
loop_
_entity_poly.entity_id
_entity_poly.type
_entity_poly.pdbx_seq_one_letter_code
_entity_poly.pdbx_strand_id
1 'polypeptide(L)'
;MASSSKLTRREMLQLCGTGLLSSALVGCRQKTAGTFVNPLGTPYEGTNEQLLDEIQRAAFDFFWNEASPNTGQVKDRALANGNDSRRMSSIAATGFGLAALCIGDRREYGRPADIADRVRRTLRFLAKDLPHEHGFFYHFIDMETGQRWTNCELSSMDSTILLCGVLTARQYFADQEIKDLATAIYERVDWPWMQNSGRTLSMGWLPESGFLDARWEHYCELMMIYLLGIGSPSHPLPADTWNAWTRPKITYQGTEYISGNDPLFTHQYSQAWFDFRGKRDAYADYFDNSVKATKAHKLFCLSLRDRFPDYSDELWGITASDSIKGYVAWGGPPPQGPIDGSVVPCACAGSLPFLFEDCMRVLRNIRGRYKERAWARYGFVDAFNPLTGWYNPDVIGIDLGITMLMAENHRSGFVWKTFMKNAEPQVAMDKVGFHST
;
A
#
# COMPACT_ATOMS: atom_id res chain seq x y z
N MET A 1 -27.72 4.85 28.00
CA MET A 1 -27.17 5.71 26.93
C MET A 1 -25.67 5.47 26.89
N ALA A 2 -25.22 4.49 26.12
CA ALA A 2 -23.80 4.23 25.96
C ALA A 2 -23.25 5.25 24.94
N SER A 3 -22.30 6.05 25.39
CA SER A 3 -21.54 6.98 24.56
C SER A 3 -20.88 6.21 23.42
N SER A 4 -21.35 6.41 22.18
CA SER A 4 -20.62 6.05 20.97
C SER A 4 -19.24 6.71 21.04
N SER A 5 -18.20 5.91 21.29
CA SER A 5 -16.82 6.39 21.20
C SER A 5 -16.50 6.63 19.73
N LYS A 6 -16.39 7.90 19.37
CA LYS A 6 -16.00 8.35 18.02
C LYS A 6 -14.57 7.88 17.74
N LEU A 7 -14.41 6.85 16.92
CA LEU A 7 -13.09 6.45 16.41
C LEU A 7 -12.59 7.53 15.45
N THR A 8 -11.48 8.15 15.80
CA THR A 8 -10.75 9.09 14.95
C THR A 8 -9.99 8.33 13.86
N ARG A 9 -9.67 8.98 12.72
CA ARG A 9 -8.83 8.37 11.67
C ARG A 9 -7.50 7.83 12.19
N ARG A 10 -6.92 8.49 13.21
CA ARG A 10 -5.68 8.03 13.85
C ARG A 10 -5.86 6.69 14.56
N GLU A 11 -7.01 6.48 15.18
CA GLU A 11 -7.38 5.21 15.80
C GLU A 11 -7.69 4.15 14.74
N MET A 12 -8.28 4.53 13.59
CA MET A 12 -8.46 3.63 12.44
C MET A 12 -7.11 3.17 11.86
N LEU A 13 -6.18 4.09 11.57
CA LEU A 13 -4.84 3.74 11.07
C LEU A 13 -4.06 2.87 12.07
N GLN A 14 -4.36 2.95 13.37
CA GLN A 14 -3.81 2.06 14.39
C GLN A 14 -4.52 0.70 14.43
N LEU A 15 -5.84 0.66 14.24
CA LEU A 15 -6.66 -0.55 14.16
C LEU A 15 -6.39 -1.37 12.89
N CYS A 16 -6.03 -0.71 11.78
CA CYS A 16 -5.57 -1.35 10.54
C CYS A 16 -4.29 -2.19 10.72
N GLY A 17 -3.58 -2.08 11.86
CA GLY A 17 -2.32 -2.79 12.12
C GLY A 17 -2.29 -3.64 13.38
N THR A 18 -3.40 -3.80 14.12
CA THR A 18 -3.41 -4.60 15.36
C THR A 18 -3.55 -6.09 15.12
N GLY A 19 -2.48 -6.72 14.61
CA GLY A 19 -2.20 -8.15 14.82
C GLY A 19 -1.38 -8.32 16.11
N LEU A 20 -1.91 -9.06 17.08
CA LEU A 20 -1.31 -9.29 18.40
C LEU A 20 0.19 -9.70 18.34
N LEU A 21 1.07 -8.84 18.84
CA LEU A 21 2.43 -9.21 19.24
C LEU A 21 2.45 -9.47 20.75
N SER A 22 2.82 -10.68 21.14
CA SER A 22 3.11 -11.05 22.53
C SER A 22 4.32 -10.28 23.05
N SER A 23 4.11 -9.40 24.02
CA SER A 23 5.14 -8.57 24.66
C SER A 23 5.99 -9.37 25.64
N ALA A 24 7.28 -9.53 25.35
CA ALA A 24 8.30 -9.86 26.36
C ALA A 24 8.88 -8.55 26.91
N LEU A 25 8.64 -8.27 28.18
CA LEU A 25 9.21 -7.12 28.90
C LEU A 25 10.70 -7.34 29.13
N VAL A 26 11.55 -6.57 28.44
CA VAL A 26 12.96 -6.38 28.81
C VAL A 26 13.15 -4.91 29.17
N GLY A 27 13.60 -4.67 30.40
CA GLY A 27 13.77 -3.32 30.96
C GLY A 27 14.75 -2.47 30.14
N CYS A 28 14.31 -1.28 29.73
CA CYS A 28 15.14 -0.30 29.04
C CYS A 28 15.97 0.52 30.04
N ARG A 29 17.29 0.31 30.05
CA ARG A 29 18.24 1.34 30.51
C ARG A 29 18.35 2.41 29.42
N GLN A 30 18.19 3.69 29.78
CA GLN A 30 18.52 4.82 28.91
C GLN A 30 20.01 4.74 28.54
N LYS A 31 20.31 4.38 27.29
CA LYS A 31 21.64 4.58 26.71
C LYS A 31 21.71 5.98 26.11
N THR A 32 22.82 6.66 26.36
CA THR A 32 23.23 7.89 25.69
C THR A 32 23.15 7.73 24.17
N ALA A 33 22.76 8.79 23.46
CA ALA A 33 22.70 8.83 22.00
C ALA A 33 24.01 8.24 21.42
N GLY A 34 23.91 7.08 20.79
CA GLY A 34 25.05 6.42 20.18
C GLY A 34 25.60 7.30 19.06
N THR A 35 26.92 7.38 18.96
CA THR A 35 27.57 7.89 17.75
C THR A 35 27.19 6.99 16.58
N PHE A 36 26.97 7.56 15.39
CA PHE A 36 26.73 6.79 14.17
C PHE A 36 27.83 5.74 13.99
N VAL A 37 27.46 4.46 14.07
CA VAL A 37 28.36 3.35 13.73
C VAL A 37 27.96 2.90 12.34
N ASN A 38 28.78 3.25 11.35
CA ASN A 38 28.57 2.81 9.98
C ASN A 38 28.49 1.28 9.96
N PRO A 39 27.43 0.64 9.43
CA PRO A 39 27.34 -0.80 9.44
C PRO A 39 28.51 -1.38 8.65
N LEU A 40 29.14 -2.40 9.24
CA LEU A 40 30.33 -3.07 8.71
C LEU A 40 30.05 -3.90 7.43
N GLY A 41 28.81 -3.97 6.97
CA GLY A 41 28.45 -4.72 5.77
C GLY A 41 28.99 -4.07 4.50
N THR A 42 29.28 -4.90 3.49
CA THR A 42 29.72 -4.42 2.18
C THR A 42 28.55 -3.78 1.42
N PRO A 43 28.80 -2.77 0.56
CA PRO A 43 27.80 -2.28 -0.37
C PRO A 43 27.25 -3.41 -1.26
N TYR A 44 26.02 -3.26 -1.75
CA TYR A 44 25.50 -4.18 -2.76
C TYR A 44 26.29 -4.05 -4.07
N GLU A 45 26.82 -5.17 -4.57
CA GLU A 45 27.74 -5.21 -5.72
C GLU A 45 27.03 -5.37 -7.08
N GLY A 46 25.75 -5.76 -7.11
CA GLY A 46 24.98 -5.93 -8.35
C GLY A 46 24.53 -4.61 -8.98
N THR A 47 24.01 -4.68 -10.20
CA THR A 47 23.38 -3.55 -10.91
C THR A 47 22.02 -3.17 -10.29
N ASN A 48 21.52 -1.98 -10.63
CA ASN A 48 20.16 -1.57 -10.22
C ASN A 48 19.09 -2.54 -10.75
N GLU A 49 19.26 -3.02 -11.99
CA GLU A 49 18.33 -3.96 -12.60
C GLU A 49 18.30 -5.32 -11.88
N GLN A 50 19.46 -5.82 -11.45
CA GLN A 50 19.56 -7.06 -10.65
C GLN A 50 18.87 -6.90 -9.29
N LEU A 51 19.07 -5.76 -8.61
CA LEU A 51 18.41 -5.52 -7.34
C LEU A 51 16.88 -5.41 -7.50
N LEU A 52 16.39 -4.74 -8.54
CA LEU A 52 14.97 -4.65 -8.80
C LEU A 52 14.36 -6.04 -9.09
N ASP A 53 15.06 -6.91 -9.81
CA ASP A 53 14.60 -8.28 -10.03
C ASP A 53 14.60 -9.11 -8.73
N GLU A 54 15.62 -8.98 -7.88
CA GLU A 54 15.65 -9.62 -6.56
C GLU A 54 14.47 -9.19 -5.68
N ILE A 55 14.17 -7.88 -5.64
CA ILE A 55 13.04 -7.30 -4.90
C ILE A 55 11.72 -7.90 -5.40
N GLN A 56 11.52 -7.93 -6.71
CA GLN A 56 10.27 -8.41 -7.29
C GLN A 56 10.09 -9.93 -7.15
N ARG A 57 11.16 -10.73 -7.27
CA ARG A 57 11.09 -12.18 -7.01
C ARG A 57 10.75 -12.48 -5.55
N ALA A 58 11.42 -11.82 -4.61
CA ALA A 58 11.19 -12.05 -3.19
C ALA A 58 9.78 -11.61 -2.76
N ALA A 59 9.28 -10.49 -3.28
CA ALA A 59 7.90 -10.07 -3.06
C ALA A 59 6.88 -11.02 -3.71
N PHE A 60 7.15 -11.51 -4.92
CA PHE A 60 6.31 -12.54 -5.57
C PHE A 60 6.20 -13.80 -4.72
N ASP A 61 7.31 -14.24 -4.10
CA ASP A 61 7.30 -15.40 -3.20
C ASP A 61 6.34 -15.23 -2.02
N PHE A 62 6.14 -14.02 -1.50
CA PHE A 62 5.12 -13.76 -0.48
C PHE A 62 3.72 -13.96 -1.05
N PHE A 63 3.38 -13.28 -2.14
CA PHE A 63 2.04 -13.37 -2.75
C PHE A 63 1.71 -14.77 -3.29
N TRP A 64 2.74 -15.56 -3.60
CA TRP A 64 2.58 -16.95 -4.02
C TRP A 64 2.41 -17.90 -2.83
N ASN A 65 3.31 -17.84 -1.85
CA ASN A 65 3.42 -18.82 -0.76
C ASN A 65 2.54 -18.48 0.45
N GLU A 66 2.30 -17.21 0.75
CA GLU A 66 1.50 -16.75 1.89
C GLU A 66 0.05 -16.44 1.50
N ALA A 67 -0.44 -17.14 0.48
CA ALA A 67 -1.81 -17.10 0.04
C ALA A 67 -2.45 -18.49 0.12
N SER A 68 -3.74 -18.53 0.44
CA SER A 68 -4.44 -19.80 0.61
C SER A 68 -4.43 -20.60 -0.69
N PRO A 69 -4.05 -21.89 -0.65
CA PRO A 69 -4.19 -22.74 -1.82
C PRO A 69 -5.66 -22.99 -2.18
N ASN A 70 -6.62 -22.78 -1.29
CA ASN A 70 -8.03 -23.07 -1.55
C ASN A 70 -8.79 -21.84 -2.07
N THR A 71 -8.51 -20.67 -1.52
CA THR A 71 -9.26 -19.43 -1.83
C THR A 71 -8.43 -18.41 -2.60
N GLY A 72 -7.10 -18.55 -2.60
CA GLY A 72 -6.18 -17.58 -3.17
C GLY A 72 -6.13 -16.23 -2.43
N GLN A 73 -6.75 -16.11 -1.25
CA GLN A 73 -6.65 -14.92 -0.40
C GLN A 73 -5.26 -14.83 0.24
N VAL A 74 -4.69 -13.63 0.27
CA VAL A 74 -3.32 -13.36 0.74
C VAL A 74 -3.34 -12.92 2.19
N LYS A 75 -2.44 -13.46 3.02
CA LYS A 75 -2.28 -13.00 4.41
C LYS A 75 -2.02 -11.49 4.47
N ASP A 76 -2.49 -10.87 5.55
CA ASP A 76 -2.14 -9.47 5.85
C ASP A 76 -0.61 -9.32 6.03
N ARG A 77 -0.03 -10.26 6.78
CA ARG A 77 1.39 -10.31 7.12
C ARG A 77 1.84 -11.75 7.31
N ALA A 78 3.15 -11.95 7.25
CA ALA A 78 3.78 -13.23 7.55
C ALA A 78 5.16 -13.02 8.18
N LEU A 79 5.67 -14.06 8.84
CA LEU A 79 7.07 -14.10 9.26
C LEU A 79 7.96 -13.90 8.02
N ALA A 80 8.93 -13.00 8.10
CA ALA A 80 9.78 -12.61 6.99
C ALA A 80 10.60 -13.78 6.41
N ASN A 81 10.83 -14.83 7.20
CA ASN A 81 11.51 -16.06 6.81
C ASN A 81 10.57 -17.19 6.34
N GLY A 82 9.25 -16.95 6.31
CA GLY A 82 8.22 -17.95 6.01
C GLY A 82 7.82 -18.83 7.21
N ASN A 83 7.15 -19.95 6.93
CA ASN A 83 6.59 -20.88 7.92
C ASN A 83 5.58 -20.24 8.88
N ASP A 84 4.85 -19.26 8.37
CA ASP A 84 3.83 -18.55 9.13
C ASP A 84 2.53 -19.36 9.21
N SER A 85 1.93 -19.47 10.40
CA SER A 85 0.68 -20.21 10.63
C SER A 85 -0.54 -19.31 10.85
N ARG A 86 -0.39 -17.98 10.79
CA ARG A 86 -1.50 -17.03 10.92
C ARG A 86 -2.43 -17.18 9.73
N ARG A 87 -3.72 -16.89 9.95
CA ARG A 87 -4.79 -17.03 8.95
C ARG A 87 -5.50 -15.75 8.59
N MET A 88 -5.14 -14.64 9.25
CA MET A 88 -5.70 -13.33 8.95
C MET A 88 -5.23 -12.89 7.56
N SER A 89 -6.19 -12.72 6.65
CA SER A 89 -5.97 -12.19 5.31
C SER A 89 -6.48 -10.76 5.21
N SER A 90 -5.76 -9.94 4.44
CA SER A 90 -6.18 -8.61 4.04
C SER A 90 -6.67 -8.64 2.60
N ILE A 91 -7.84 -8.05 2.35
CA ILE A 91 -8.33 -7.90 0.97
C ILE A 91 -7.44 -6.93 0.16
N ALA A 92 -6.81 -5.95 0.81
CA ALA A 92 -5.84 -5.06 0.15
C ALA A 92 -4.58 -5.81 -0.26
N ALA A 93 -4.04 -6.66 0.62
CA ALA A 93 -2.91 -7.54 0.29
C ALA A 93 -3.27 -8.48 -0.87
N THR A 94 -4.52 -8.96 -0.92
CA THR A 94 -5.03 -9.77 -2.04
C THR A 94 -5.11 -8.96 -3.34
N GLY A 95 -5.49 -7.68 -3.29
CA GLY A 95 -5.45 -6.76 -4.42
C GLY A 95 -4.06 -6.55 -5.00
N PHE A 96 -3.09 -6.23 -4.13
CA PHE A 96 -1.68 -6.18 -4.52
C PHE A 96 -1.21 -7.54 -5.08
N GLY A 97 -1.63 -8.64 -4.46
CA GLY A 97 -1.31 -10.00 -4.88
C GLY A 97 -1.79 -10.33 -6.30
N LEU A 98 -3.01 -9.93 -6.68
CA LEU A 98 -3.52 -10.13 -8.05
C LEU A 98 -2.67 -9.38 -9.09
N ALA A 99 -2.24 -8.15 -8.79
CA ALA A 99 -1.31 -7.42 -9.65
C ALA A 99 0.09 -8.06 -9.66
N ALA A 100 0.58 -8.52 -8.50
CA ALA A 100 1.85 -9.22 -8.37
C ALA A 100 1.89 -10.53 -9.16
N LEU A 101 0.78 -11.28 -9.22
CA LEU A 101 0.65 -12.48 -10.05
C LEU A 101 0.74 -12.13 -11.55
N CYS A 102 0.16 -11.01 -11.99
CA CYS A 102 0.32 -10.54 -13.37
C CYS A 102 1.78 -10.20 -13.69
N ILE A 103 2.50 -9.56 -12.75
CA ILE A 103 3.93 -9.27 -12.88
C ILE A 103 4.72 -10.59 -12.93
N GLY A 104 4.42 -11.54 -12.04
CA GLY A 104 5.09 -12.83 -11.97
C GLY A 104 4.92 -13.67 -13.23
N ASP A 105 3.73 -13.64 -13.85
CA ASP A 105 3.51 -14.27 -15.15
C ASP A 105 4.34 -13.58 -16.24
N ARG A 106 4.29 -12.23 -16.30
CA ARG A 106 5.01 -11.43 -17.31
C ARG A 106 6.54 -11.58 -17.22
N ARG A 107 7.05 -11.80 -16.00
CA ARG A 107 8.47 -11.95 -15.65
C ARG A 107 8.91 -13.41 -15.49
N GLU A 108 8.01 -14.36 -15.74
CA GLU A 108 8.29 -15.79 -15.71
C GLU A 108 8.80 -16.30 -14.34
N TYR A 109 8.20 -15.79 -13.25
CA TYR A 109 8.53 -16.21 -11.88
C TYR A 109 7.85 -17.53 -11.47
N GLY A 110 6.82 -17.94 -12.20
CA GLY A 110 6.14 -19.21 -12.04
C GLY A 110 5.62 -19.73 -13.38
N ARG A 111 5.06 -20.94 -13.40
CA ARG A 111 4.47 -21.49 -14.62
C ARG A 111 3.20 -20.71 -14.96
N PRO A 112 3.01 -20.25 -16.21
CA PRO A 112 1.84 -19.45 -16.58
C PRO A 112 0.49 -20.08 -16.25
N ALA A 113 0.37 -21.40 -16.46
CA ALA A 113 -0.86 -22.14 -16.14
C ALA A 113 -1.19 -22.12 -14.64
N ASP A 114 -0.18 -22.27 -13.76
CA ASP A 114 -0.40 -22.26 -12.31
C ASP A 114 -0.81 -20.88 -11.82
N ILE A 115 -0.23 -19.82 -12.41
CA ILE A 115 -0.55 -18.45 -12.06
C ILE A 115 -1.98 -18.12 -12.50
N ALA A 116 -2.36 -18.44 -13.74
CA ALA A 116 -3.72 -18.23 -14.23
C ALA A 116 -4.75 -19.02 -13.40
N ASP A 117 -4.43 -20.26 -13.02
CA ASP A 117 -5.27 -21.08 -12.14
C ASP A 117 -5.44 -20.46 -10.75
N ARG A 118 -4.36 -19.90 -10.17
CA ARG A 118 -4.42 -19.15 -8.90
C ARG A 118 -5.34 -17.94 -9.03
N VAL A 119 -5.22 -17.16 -10.09
CA VAL A 119 -6.07 -15.98 -10.32
C VAL A 119 -7.53 -16.37 -10.49
N ARG A 120 -7.86 -17.40 -11.29
CA ARG A 120 -9.23 -17.94 -11.39
C ARG A 120 -9.78 -18.34 -10.03
N ARG A 121 -8.99 -19.04 -9.21
CA ARG A 121 -9.39 -19.46 -7.86
C ARG A 121 -9.69 -18.26 -6.96
N THR A 122 -8.80 -17.28 -6.91
CA THR A 122 -9.00 -16.05 -6.15
C THR A 122 -10.29 -15.33 -6.58
N LEU A 123 -10.48 -15.12 -7.88
CA LEU A 123 -11.65 -14.42 -8.40
C LEU A 123 -12.96 -15.21 -8.19
N ARG A 124 -12.95 -16.54 -8.30
CA ARG A 124 -14.13 -17.36 -8.00
C ARG A 124 -14.56 -17.19 -6.55
N PHE A 125 -13.61 -17.28 -5.62
CA PHE A 125 -13.88 -17.10 -4.20
C PHE A 125 -14.43 -15.71 -3.91
N LEU A 126 -13.79 -14.65 -4.43
CA LEU A 126 -14.29 -13.28 -4.30
C LEU A 126 -15.69 -13.11 -4.86
N ALA A 127 -15.98 -13.68 -6.04
CA ALA A 127 -17.27 -13.52 -6.71
C ALA A 127 -18.41 -14.27 -5.99
N LYS A 128 -18.15 -15.50 -5.53
CA LYS A 128 -19.20 -16.45 -5.14
C LYS A 128 -19.28 -16.74 -3.64
N ASP A 129 -18.14 -16.73 -2.96
CA ASP A 129 -18.03 -17.31 -1.62
C ASP A 129 -17.73 -16.25 -0.55
N LEU A 130 -16.97 -15.20 -0.89
CA LEU A 130 -16.58 -14.17 0.06
C LEU A 130 -17.77 -13.26 0.41
N PRO A 131 -18.17 -13.15 1.69
CA PRO A 131 -19.22 -12.24 2.10
C PRO A 131 -18.88 -10.78 1.78
N HIS A 132 -19.87 -10.06 1.28
CA HIS A 132 -19.78 -8.64 0.97
C HIS A 132 -21.09 -7.94 1.31
N GLU A 133 -21.02 -6.64 1.57
CA GLU A 133 -22.20 -5.77 1.71
C GLU A 133 -22.15 -4.76 0.57
N HIS A 134 -23.18 -4.72 -0.28
CA HIS A 134 -23.23 -3.76 -1.40
C HIS A 134 -21.98 -3.78 -2.32
N GLY A 135 -21.37 -4.97 -2.46
CA GLY A 135 -20.15 -5.21 -3.25
C GLY A 135 -18.83 -4.84 -2.55
N PHE A 136 -18.87 -4.25 -1.35
CA PHE A 136 -17.68 -3.97 -0.54
C PHE A 136 -17.38 -5.12 0.43
N PHE A 137 -16.11 -5.23 0.82
CA PHE A 137 -15.60 -6.34 1.61
C PHE A 137 -15.00 -5.89 2.95
N TYR A 138 -15.00 -6.80 3.92
CA TYR A 138 -14.31 -6.62 5.19
C TYR A 138 -12.81 -6.49 5.00
N HIS A 139 -12.19 -5.54 5.72
CA HIS A 139 -10.76 -5.30 5.70
C HIS A 139 -9.98 -6.60 5.90
N PHE A 140 -10.33 -7.33 6.97
CA PHE A 140 -9.72 -8.59 7.32
C PHE A 140 -10.71 -9.73 7.31
N ILE A 141 -10.25 -10.88 6.84
CA ILE A 141 -11.02 -12.13 6.77
C ILE A 141 -10.15 -13.33 7.18
N ASP A 142 -10.76 -14.43 7.59
CA ASP A 142 -10.05 -15.72 7.62
C ASP A 142 -9.79 -16.18 6.18
N MET A 143 -8.52 -16.44 5.87
CA MET A 143 -8.09 -16.73 4.50
C MET A 143 -8.71 -17.99 3.89
N GLU A 144 -9.21 -18.94 4.68
CA GLU A 144 -9.81 -20.17 4.13
C GLU A 144 -11.34 -20.10 4.07
N THR A 145 -11.97 -19.43 5.04
CA THR A 145 -13.44 -19.42 5.16
C THR A 145 -14.09 -18.15 4.65
N GLY A 146 -13.33 -17.05 4.52
CA GLY A 146 -13.87 -15.74 4.18
C GLY A 146 -14.67 -15.08 5.30
N GLN A 147 -14.75 -15.69 6.49
CA GLN A 147 -15.41 -15.08 7.63
C GLN A 147 -14.70 -13.78 8.01
N ARG A 148 -15.49 -12.73 8.26
CA ARG A 148 -15.02 -11.46 8.81
C ARG A 148 -14.10 -11.73 10.01
N TRP A 149 -12.90 -11.16 9.98
CA TRP A 149 -11.96 -11.32 11.07
C TRP A 149 -12.33 -10.37 12.20
N THR A 150 -12.57 -10.94 13.40
CA THR A 150 -12.98 -10.20 14.60
C THR A 150 -14.14 -9.21 14.29
N ASN A 151 -14.01 -7.94 14.66
CA ASN A 151 -15.01 -6.90 14.45
C ASN A 151 -14.51 -5.84 13.46
N CYS A 152 -13.60 -6.20 12.53
CA CYS A 152 -13.08 -5.23 11.56
C CYS A 152 -14.20 -4.63 10.70
N GLU A 153 -14.00 -3.41 10.24
CA GLU A 153 -14.90 -2.74 9.33
C GLU A 153 -14.91 -3.38 7.94
N LEU A 154 -16.04 -3.23 7.27
CA LEU A 154 -16.08 -3.24 5.82
C LEU A 154 -15.43 -1.95 5.31
N SER A 155 -14.33 -2.10 4.57
CA SER A 155 -13.40 -1.01 4.25
C SER A 155 -13.56 -0.59 2.80
N SER A 156 -13.86 0.68 2.60
CA SER A 156 -13.97 1.28 1.26
C SER A 156 -12.62 1.34 0.53
N MET A 157 -11.52 1.59 1.25
CA MET A 157 -10.19 1.65 0.67
C MET A 157 -9.66 0.27 0.31
N ASP A 158 -9.74 -0.69 1.22
CA ASP A 158 -9.16 -2.02 0.98
C ASP A 158 -9.96 -2.77 -0.09
N SER A 159 -11.27 -2.54 -0.16
CA SER A 159 -12.10 -2.98 -1.29
C SER A 159 -11.62 -2.35 -2.61
N THR A 160 -11.32 -1.05 -2.62
CA THR A 160 -10.84 -0.37 -3.83
C THR A 160 -9.45 -0.89 -4.26
N ILE A 161 -8.52 -1.11 -3.32
CA ILE A 161 -7.22 -1.72 -3.60
C ILE A 161 -7.39 -3.12 -4.19
N LEU A 162 -8.31 -3.92 -3.63
CA LEU A 162 -8.68 -5.22 -4.19
C LEU A 162 -9.15 -5.09 -5.64
N LEU A 163 -10.07 -4.16 -5.92
CA LEU A 163 -10.61 -3.91 -7.25
C LEU A 163 -9.53 -3.47 -8.25
N CYS A 164 -8.54 -2.68 -7.82
CA CYS A 164 -7.41 -2.34 -8.67
C CYS A 164 -6.64 -3.60 -9.14
N GLY A 165 -6.42 -4.56 -8.24
CA GLY A 165 -5.84 -5.87 -8.57
C GLY A 165 -6.72 -6.70 -9.51
N VAL A 166 -8.02 -6.80 -9.20
CA VAL A 166 -9.03 -7.51 -10.01
C VAL A 166 -9.08 -6.97 -11.45
N LEU A 167 -9.15 -5.65 -11.62
CA LEU A 167 -9.18 -4.99 -12.92
C LEU A 167 -7.84 -5.08 -13.67
N THR A 168 -6.72 -5.17 -12.96
CA THR A 168 -5.42 -5.46 -13.58
C THR A 168 -5.42 -6.87 -14.17
N ALA A 169 -5.86 -7.87 -13.40
CA ALA A 169 -5.97 -9.25 -13.87
C ALA A 169 -6.94 -9.39 -15.06
N ARG A 170 -8.07 -8.67 -15.03
CA ARG A 170 -9.04 -8.60 -16.14
C ARG A 170 -8.39 -8.21 -17.47
N GLN A 171 -7.51 -7.21 -17.46
CA GLN A 171 -6.85 -6.71 -18.67
C GLN A 171 -5.62 -7.51 -19.07
N TYR A 172 -4.97 -8.17 -18.11
CA TYR A 172 -3.74 -8.91 -18.35
C TYR A 172 -4.00 -10.28 -18.98
N PHE A 173 -4.85 -11.09 -18.35
CA PHE A 173 -5.04 -12.48 -18.77
C PHE A 173 -6.01 -12.57 -19.96
N ALA A 174 -5.59 -13.27 -21.01
CA ALA A 174 -6.44 -13.64 -22.14
C ALA A 174 -7.35 -14.84 -21.78
N ASP A 175 -8.08 -14.73 -20.67
CA ASP A 175 -8.91 -15.78 -20.09
C ASP A 175 -10.34 -15.23 -19.86
N GLN A 176 -11.33 -15.88 -20.46
CA GLN A 176 -12.71 -15.36 -20.43
C GLN A 176 -13.32 -15.45 -19.03
N GLU A 177 -13.02 -16.50 -18.26
CA GLU A 177 -13.56 -16.64 -16.91
C GLU A 177 -12.99 -15.57 -15.98
N ILE A 178 -11.69 -15.26 -16.10
CA ILE A 178 -11.08 -14.15 -15.35
C ILE A 178 -11.79 -12.84 -15.67
N LYS A 179 -12.08 -12.58 -16.96
CA LYS A 179 -12.77 -11.35 -17.39
C LYS A 179 -14.19 -11.24 -16.84
N ASP A 180 -14.95 -12.33 -16.92
CA ASP A 180 -16.34 -12.36 -16.47
C ASP A 180 -16.42 -12.19 -14.95
N LEU A 181 -15.60 -12.92 -14.19
CA LEU A 181 -15.56 -12.80 -12.73
C LEU A 181 -15.11 -11.42 -12.28
N ALA A 182 -14.04 -10.88 -12.88
CA ALA A 182 -13.54 -9.56 -12.52
C ALA A 182 -14.57 -8.45 -12.81
N THR A 183 -15.29 -8.55 -13.93
CA THR A 183 -16.36 -7.63 -14.29
C THR A 183 -17.51 -7.73 -13.29
N ALA A 184 -17.98 -8.94 -12.97
CA ALA A 184 -19.04 -9.14 -11.98
C ALA A 184 -18.67 -8.63 -10.59
N ILE A 185 -17.41 -8.83 -10.15
CA ILE A 185 -16.91 -8.34 -8.86
C ILE A 185 -16.92 -6.81 -8.80
N TYR A 186 -16.49 -6.14 -9.86
CA TYR A 186 -16.42 -4.67 -9.88
C TYR A 186 -17.78 -4.02 -10.08
N GLU A 187 -18.61 -4.54 -10.99
CA GLU A 187 -19.90 -3.92 -11.33
C GLU A 187 -20.95 -4.06 -10.22
N ARG A 188 -20.79 -4.97 -9.25
CA ARG A 188 -21.70 -5.05 -8.08
C ARG A 188 -21.45 -3.99 -7.01
N VAL A 189 -20.37 -3.23 -7.11
CA VAL A 189 -19.96 -2.26 -6.07
C VAL A 189 -20.87 -1.04 -6.14
N ASP A 190 -21.65 -0.83 -5.09
CA ASP A 190 -22.60 0.27 -4.97
C ASP A 190 -21.94 1.51 -4.34
N TRP A 191 -21.21 2.26 -5.15
CA TRP A 191 -20.46 3.43 -4.67
C TRP A 191 -21.34 4.50 -4.00
N PRO A 192 -22.55 4.83 -4.49
CA PRO A 192 -23.49 5.72 -3.80
C PRO A 192 -23.89 5.23 -2.41
N TRP A 193 -24.03 3.91 -2.19
CA TRP A 193 -24.28 3.37 -0.85
C TRP A 193 -23.14 3.72 0.12
N MET A 194 -21.89 3.53 -0.27
CA MET A 194 -20.73 3.91 0.56
C MET A 194 -20.57 5.43 0.73
N GLN A 195 -21.13 6.22 -0.19
CA GLN A 195 -21.22 7.67 -0.03
C GLN A 195 -22.16 8.04 1.12
N ASN A 196 -23.11 7.16 1.49
CA ASN A 196 -24.00 7.33 2.63
C ASN A 196 -24.64 8.73 2.67
N SER A 197 -25.16 9.18 1.52
CA SER A 197 -25.78 10.50 1.32
C SER A 197 -24.92 11.73 1.67
N GLY A 198 -23.63 11.55 1.95
CA GLY A 198 -22.69 12.63 2.25
C GLY A 198 -22.03 13.21 0.99
N ARG A 199 -21.18 14.22 1.17
CA ARG A 199 -20.42 14.83 0.05
C ARG A 199 -19.23 13.99 -0.41
N THR A 200 -18.65 13.25 0.52
CA THR A 200 -17.46 12.39 0.36
C THR A 200 -17.83 10.93 0.63
N LEU A 201 -16.95 9.96 0.48
CA LEU A 201 -17.24 8.56 0.87
C LEU A 201 -16.98 8.34 2.37
N SER A 202 -17.78 7.49 3.02
CA SER A 202 -17.42 6.99 4.35
C SER A 202 -16.17 6.10 4.25
N MET A 203 -15.36 6.07 5.30
CA MET A 203 -14.20 5.17 5.34
C MET A 203 -14.62 3.70 5.44
N GLY A 204 -15.77 3.41 6.02
CA GLY A 204 -16.24 2.04 6.14
C GLY A 204 -17.59 1.90 6.81
N TRP A 205 -17.97 0.65 7.06
CA TRP A 205 -19.24 0.29 7.67
C TRP A 205 -19.08 -0.93 8.58
N LEU A 206 -19.87 -0.98 9.66
CA LEU A 206 -19.92 -2.07 10.61
C LEU A 206 -21.36 -2.61 10.69
N PRO A 207 -21.58 -3.94 10.66
CA PRO A 207 -22.89 -4.54 10.94
C PRO A 207 -23.51 -4.07 12.25
N GLU A 208 -22.66 -3.82 13.25
CA GLU A 208 -23.10 -3.48 14.60
C GLU A 208 -23.57 -2.03 14.74
N SER A 209 -23.07 -1.11 13.90
CA SER A 209 -23.22 0.34 14.14
C SER A 209 -23.46 1.20 12.90
N GLY A 210 -23.46 0.60 11.71
CA GLY A 210 -23.63 1.31 10.45
C GLY A 210 -22.34 1.94 9.94
N PHE A 211 -22.46 3.03 9.19
CA PHE A 211 -21.32 3.73 8.59
C PHE A 211 -20.44 4.40 9.65
N LEU A 212 -19.13 4.41 9.40
CA LEU A 212 -18.18 5.16 10.19
C LEU A 212 -18.38 6.67 10.01
N ASP A 213 -18.17 7.41 11.09
CA ASP A 213 -18.16 8.88 11.09
C ASP A 213 -17.02 9.43 10.22
N ALA A 214 -15.89 8.72 10.16
CA ALA A 214 -14.72 9.13 9.40
C ALA A 214 -14.95 9.02 7.88
N ARG A 215 -14.44 10.00 7.12
CA ARG A 215 -14.70 10.14 5.68
C ARG A 215 -13.44 10.47 4.89
N TRP A 216 -13.46 10.15 3.60
CA TRP A 216 -12.41 10.49 2.65
C TRP A 216 -12.54 11.94 2.16
N GLU A 217 -12.16 12.91 3.00
CA GLU A 217 -12.48 14.34 2.81
C GLU A 217 -11.28 15.28 2.61
N HIS A 218 -10.08 14.75 2.56
CA HIS A 218 -8.85 15.50 2.28
C HIS A 218 -7.83 14.61 1.56
N TYR A 219 -6.90 15.22 0.83
CA TYR A 219 -5.87 14.47 0.10
C TYR A 219 -5.11 13.51 1.01
N CYS A 220 -5.23 12.23 0.70
CA CYS A 220 -4.50 11.13 1.29
C CYS A 220 -4.36 10.03 0.21
N GLU A 221 -4.45 8.76 0.55
CA GLU A 221 -4.41 7.63 -0.38
C GLU A 221 -5.69 7.44 -1.24
N LEU A 222 -6.71 8.30 -1.06
CA LEU A 222 -8.10 8.20 -1.56
C LEU A 222 -8.35 8.28 -3.06
N MET A 223 -7.40 8.70 -3.89
CA MET A 223 -7.71 9.10 -5.28
C MET A 223 -8.31 7.93 -6.08
N MET A 224 -7.79 6.72 -5.90
CA MET A 224 -8.31 5.52 -6.55
C MET A 224 -9.78 5.23 -6.21
N ILE A 225 -10.23 5.53 -4.99
CA ILE A 225 -11.62 5.27 -4.57
C ILE A 225 -12.57 6.14 -5.39
N TYR A 226 -12.29 7.43 -5.48
CA TYR A 226 -13.14 8.35 -6.24
C TYR A 226 -13.07 8.09 -7.74
N LEU A 227 -11.88 7.81 -8.28
CA LEU A 227 -11.75 7.54 -9.71
C LEU A 227 -12.47 6.24 -10.10
N LEU A 228 -12.30 5.14 -9.36
CA LEU A 228 -13.06 3.93 -9.64
C LEU A 228 -14.56 4.10 -9.40
N GLY A 229 -14.99 4.86 -8.39
CA GLY A 229 -16.41 5.12 -8.17
C GLY A 229 -17.07 6.00 -9.23
N ILE A 230 -16.39 7.05 -9.72
CA ILE A 230 -16.90 7.93 -10.80
C ILE A 230 -16.89 7.20 -12.16
N GLY A 231 -15.94 6.30 -12.35
CA GLY A 231 -15.78 5.47 -13.55
C GLY A 231 -16.73 4.29 -13.64
N SER A 232 -17.40 3.92 -12.55
CA SER A 232 -18.26 2.73 -12.50
C SER A 232 -19.41 2.79 -13.53
N PRO A 233 -19.64 1.73 -14.32
CA PRO A 233 -20.70 1.70 -15.31
C PRO A 233 -22.07 1.37 -14.72
N SER A 234 -22.13 0.82 -13.51
CA SER A 234 -23.36 0.33 -12.87
C SER A 234 -23.88 1.27 -11.79
N HIS A 235 -23.04 1.57 -10.80
CA HIS A 235 -23.38 2.40 -9.65
C HIS A 235 -22.40 3.58 -9.51
N PRO A 236 -22.38 4.55 -10.45
CA PRO A 236 -21.38 5.62 -10.44
C PRO A 236 -21.60 6.63 -9.31
N LEU A 237 -20.49 7.15 -8.77
CA LEU A 237 -20.49 8.41 -8.05
C LEU A 237 -20.69 9.60 -9.01
N PRO A 238 -21.35 10.67 -8.58
CA PRO A 238 -21.33 11.94 -9.31
C PRO A 238 -19.89 12.45 -9.49
N ALA A 239 -19.55 12.98 -10.67
CA ALA A 239 -18.20 13.50 -10.94
C ALA A 239 -17.78 14.60 -9.96
N ASP A 240 -18.73 15.42 -9.48
CA ASP A 240 -18.49 16.49 -8.50
C ASP A 240 -17.98 15.99 -7.14
N THR A 241 -18.08 14.69 -6.84
CA THR A 241 -17.45 14.11 -5.64
C THR A 241 -15.93 14.25 -5.66
N TRP A 242 -15.29 14.37 -6.83
CA TRP A 242 -13.87 14.71 -6.96
C TRP A 242 -13.51 16.08 -6.39
N ASN A 243 -14.46 17.01 -6.43
CA ASN A 243 -14.30 18.37 -5.94
C ASN A 243 -14.70 18.50 -4.46
N ALA A 244 -15.20 17.42 -3.84
CA ALA A 244 -15.76 17.44 -2.50
C ALA A 244 -14.71 17.31 -1.38
N TRP A 245 -13.52 16.78 -1.68
CA TRP A 245 -12.43 16.63 -0.72
C TRP A 245 -11.36 17.71 -0.88
N THR A 246 -10.74 18.10 0.23
CA THR A 246 -9.79 19.20 0.29
C THR A 246 -8.40 18.78 -0.18
N ARG A 247 -7.63 19.73 -0.74
CA ARG A 247 -6.25 19.53 -1.20
C ARG A 247 -5.30 20.44 -0.41
N PRO A 248 -5.10 20.17 0.89
CA PRO A 248 -4.22 20.98 1.73
C PRO A 248 -2.81 20.99 1.15
N LYS A 249 -2.13 22.14 1.27
CA LYS A 249 -0.76 22.32 0.80
C LYS A 249 0.20 22.36 1.98
N ILE A 250 1.31 21.66 1.86
CA ILE A 250 2.45 21.71 2.78
C ILE A 250 3.58 22.44 2.07
N THR A 251 4.25 23.33 2.79
CA THR A 251 5.52 23.92 2.35
C THR A 251 6.63 23.42 3.27
N TYR A 252 7.64 22.78 2.69
CA TYR A 252 8.81 22.33 3.44
C TYR A 252 10.09 22.67 2.68
N GLN A 253 10.98 23.42 3.33
CA GLN A 253 12.25 23.89 2.76
C GLN A 253 12.12 24.44 1.33
N GLY A 254 11.10 25.28 1.09
CA GLY A 254 10.85 25.92 -0.21
C GLY A 254 10.10 25.05 -1.24
N THR A 255 9.78 23.79 -0.92
CA THR A 255 8.96 22.92 -1.78
C THR A 255 7.51 22.95 -1.31
N GLU A 256 6.60 23.42 -2.15
CA GLU A 256 5.14 23.36 -1.92
C GLU A 256 4.52 22.17 -2.68
N TYR A 257 3.69 21.38 -2.00
CA TYR A 257 2.97 20.24 -2.57
C TYR A 257 1.67 19.98 -1.80
N ILE A 258 0.71 19.31 -2.42
CA ILE A 258 -0.56 18.88 -1.81
C ILE A 258 -0.30 17.64 -0.95
N SER A 259 -0.67 17.67 0.34
CA SER A 259 -0.62 16.51 1.23
C SER A 259 -1.46 16.73 2.49
N GLY A 260 -2.10 15.67 2.99
CA GLY A 260 -2.99 15.65 4.16
C GLY A 260 -2.31 15.63 5.54
N ASN A 261 -1.02 15.99 5.62
CA ASN A 261 -0.17 15.74 6.79
C ASN A 261 -0.11 14.24 7.16
N ASP A 262 0.03 13.39 6.15
CA ASP A 262 0.00 11.94 6.27
C ASP A 262 1.33 11.29 5.90
N PRO A 263 1.54 10.01 6.24
CA PRO A 263 2.74 9.30 5.86
C PRO A 263 2.90 9.16 4.34
N LEU A 264 4.12 8.86 3.91
CA LEU A 264 4.52 8.92 2.49
C LEU A 264 3.69 8.00 1.58
N PHE A 265 3.14 6.88 2.09
CA PHE A 265 2.34 5.94 1.29
C PHE A 265 1.13 6.59 0.59
N THR A 266 0.61 7.69 1.12
CA THR A 266 -0.49 8.45 0.50
C THR A 266 -0.16 8.96 -0.90
N HIS A 267 1.13 9.19 -1.17
CA HIS A 267 1.66 9.58 -2.48
C HIS A 267 2.00 8.39 -3.39
N GLN A 268 1.75 7.15 -2.95
CA GLN A 268 2.19 5.92 -3.61
C GLN A 268 1.01 5.03 -4.03
N TYR A 269 0.03 4.80 -3.16
CA TYR A 269 -0.98 3.74 -3.38
C TYR A 269 -1.84 3.98 -4.62
N SER A 270 -2.46 5.15 -4.75
CA SER A 270 -3.23 5.48 -5.96
C SER A 270 -2.35 5.47 -7.22
N GLN A 271 -1.10 5.92 -7.09
CA GLN A 271 -0.11 5.95 -8.18
C GLN A 271 0.42 4.57 -8.56
N ALA A 272 0.17 3.51 -7.78
CA ALA A 272 0.60 2.16 -8.14
C ALA A 272 -0.15 1.62 -9.37
N TRP A 273 -1.41 2.04 -9.54
CA TRP A 273 -2.27 1.60 -10.65
C TRP A 273 -2.60 2.72 -11.63
N PHE A 274 -2.97 3.90 -11.14
CA PHE A 274 -3.31 5.03 -12.01
C PHE A 274 -2.05 5.69 -12.55
N ASP A 275 -1.96 5.79 -13.88
CA ASP A 275 -0.87 6.51 -14.53
C ASP A 275 -1.19 8.00 -14.62
N PHE A 276 -0.66 8.77 -13.67
CA PHE A 276 -0.80 10.22 -13.61
C PHE A 276 0.31 10.97 -14.38
N ARG A 277 1.28 10.27 -14.99
CA ARG A 277 2.38 10.93 -15.69
C ARG A 277 1.87 11.72 -16.89
N GLY A 278 2.37 12.94 -17.04
CA GLY A 278 2.00 13.80 -18.16
C GLY A 278 0.54 14.23 -18.16
N LYS A 279 -0.11 14.24 -16.97
CA LYS A 279 -1.52 14.58 -16.81
C LYS A 279 -1.72 15.49 -15.61
N ARG A 280 -2.69 16.39 -15.73
CA ARG A 280 -3.13 17.26 -14.64
C ARG A 280 -4.64 17.43 -14.67
N ASP A 281 -5.23 17.70 -13.51
CA ASP A 281 -6.59 18.22 -13.42
C ASP A 281 -6.57 19.73 -13.11
N ALA A 282 -7.73 20.27 -12.69
CA ALA A 282 -7.86 21.66 -12.27
C ALA A 282 -7.00 22.04 -11.05
N TYR A 283 -6.51 21.05 -10.29
CA TYR A 283 -5.82 21.25 -9.02
C TYR A 283 -4.31 21.01 -9.13
N ALA A 284 -3.88 19.92 -9.76
CA ALA A 284 -2.47 19.54 -9.80
C ALA A 284 -2.10 18.59 -10.94
N ASP A 285 -0.80 18.59 -11.28
CA ASP A 285 -0.12 17.40 -11.77
C ASP A 285 0.22 16.54 -10.55
N TYR A 286 -0.47 15.41 -10.37
CA TYR A 286 -0.28 14.57 -9.18
C TYR A 286 1.00 13.74 -9.24
N PHE A 287 1.54 13.46 -10.43
CA PHE A 287 2.84 12.79 -10.53
C PHE A 287 3.96 13.71 -10.04
N ASP A 288 4.00 14.95 -10.54
CA ASP A 288 4.91 15.98 -10.03
C ASP A 288 4.68 16.27 -8.55
N ASN A 289 3.42 16.25 -8.09
CA ASN A 289 3.09 16.37 -6.66
C ASN A 289 3.74 15.27 -5.81
N SER A 290 3.68 14.00 -6.25
CA SER A 290 4.36 12.89 -5.57
C SER A 290 5.88 13.02 -5.64
N VAL A 291 6.46 13.49 -6.76
CA VAL A 291 7.90 13.81 -6.85
C VAL A 291 8.31 14.84 -5.81
N LYS A 292 7.56 15.94 -5.68
CA LYS A 292 7.80 16.98 -4.67
C LYS A 292 7.66 16.44 -3.25
N ALA A 293 6.62 15.65 -2.98
CA ALA A 293 6.40 15.04 -1.67
C ALA A 293 7.55 14.09 -1.27
N THR A 294 8.02 13.22 -2.18
CA THR A 294 9.17 12.34 -1.92
C THR A 294 10.45 13.12 -1.65
N LYS A 295 10.72 14.20 -2.40
CA LYS A 295 11.88 15.08 -2.15
C LYS A 295 11.78 15.78 -0.80
N ALA A 296 10.62 16.34 -0.47
CA ALA A 296 10.37 16.97 0.82
C ALA A 296 10.51 15.97 1.97
N HIS A 297 10.05 14.74 1.79
CA HIS A 297 10.20 13.66 2.76
C HIS A 297 11.66 13.27 2.99
N LYS A 298 12.46 13.14 1.91
CA LYS A 298 13.91 12.92 2.02
C LYS A 298 14.56 14.03 2.85
N LEU A 299 14.34 15.29 2.49
CA LEU A 299 14.89 16.44 3.22
C LEU A 299 14.44 16.47 4.69
N PHE A 300 13.20 16.07 4.94
CA PHE A 300 12.65 15.93 6.27
C PHE A 300 13.40 14.89 7.10
N CYS A 301 13.58 13.66 6.60
CA CYS A 301 14.40 12.65 7.26
C CYS A 301 15.83 13.14 7.53
N LEU A 302 16.47 13.77 6.55
CA LEU A 302 17.83 14.31 6.71
C LEU A 302 17.91 15.39 7.78
N SER A 303 16.87 16.22 7.93
CA SER A 303 16.80 17.25 8.99
C SER A 303 16.75 16.67 10.40
N LEU A 304 16.42 15.38 10.54
CA LEU A 304 16.34 14.70 11.83
C LEU A 304 17.66 14.05 12.25
N ARG A 305 18.73 14.20 11.45
CA ARG A 305 20.05 13.58 11.71
C ARG A 305 20.63 13.93 13.07
N ASP A 306 20.41 15.15 13.58
CA ASP A 306 20.87 15.56 14.92
C ASP A 306 20.25 14.71 16.04
N ARG A 307 19.05 14.16 15.80
CA ARG A 307 18.34 13.26 16.71
C ARG A 307 18.59 11.79 16.39
N PHE A 308 18.70 11.45 15.10
CA PHE A 308 18.88 10.10 14.58
C PHE A 308 20.07 10.05 13.62
N PRO A 309 21.29 9.85 14.15
CA PRO A 309 22.53 9.95 13.36
C PRO A 309 22.65 9.00 12.17
N ASP A 310 21.85 7.91 12.14
CA ASP A 310 21.82 6.96 11.02
C ASP A 310 21.16 7.53 9.75
N TYR A 311 20.32 8.57 9.88
CA TYR A 311 19.69 9.18 8.71
C TYR A 311 20.70 9.90 7.83
N SER A 312 20.81 9.44 6.59
CA SER A 312 21.77 9.91 5.60
C SER A 312 21.18 9.82 4.19
N ASP A 313 21.90 10.31 3.18
CA ASP A 313 21.50 10.14 1.78
C ASP A 313 21.41 8.66 1.37
N GLU A 314 22.06 7.77 2.10
CA GLU A 314 22.03 6.31 1.87
C GLU A 314 21.04 5.59 2.78
N LEU A 315 20.40 6.28 3.73
CA LEU A 315 19.46 5.66 4.66
C LEU A 315 18.43 6.67 5.16
N TRP A 316 17.26 6.67 4.52
CA TRP A 316 16.12 7.51 4.89
C TRP A 316 14.82 6.85 4.44
N GLY A 317 13.68 7.41 4.87
CA GLY A 317 12.35 6.95 4.51
C GLY A 317 11.62 6.34 5.70
N ILE A 318 10.51 6.98 6.06
CA ILE A 318 9.57 6.52 7.06
C ILE A 318 8.14 6.69 6.54
N THR A 319 7.34 5.65 6.70
CA THR A 319 5.91 5.66 6.39
C THR A 319 5.21 4.74 7.37
N ALA A 320 3.87 4.68 7.37
CA ALA A 320 3.14 3.80 8.28
C ALA A 320 3.69 2.36 8.22
N SER A 321 4.02 1.80 9.38
CA SER A 321 4.68 0.49 9.50
C SER A 321 4.54 -0.06 10.91
N ASP A 322 5.03 -1.26 11.15
CA ASP A 322 5.32 -1.70 12.51
C ASP A 322 6.48 -0.92 13.14
N SER A 323 6.50 -0.98 14.46
CA SER A 323 7.60 -0.57 15.32
C SER A 323 7.76 -1.60 16.44
N ILE A 324 8.80 -1.47 17.26
CA ILE A 324 8.97 -2.26 18.48
C ILE A 324 7.78 -2.14 19.47
N LYS A 325 6.94 -1.11 19.31
CA LYS A 325 5.76 -0.84 20.15
C LYS A 325 4.43 -1.17 19.46
N GLY A 326 4.46 -1.84 18.32
CA GLY A 326 3.29 -2.12 17.48
C GLY A 326 3.19 -1.18 16.27
N TYR A 327 2.04 -1.16 15.60
CA TYR A 327 1.84 -0.41 14.37
C TYR A 327 1.73 1.10 14.59
N VAL A 328 2.39 1.89 13.73
CA VAL A 328 2.50 3.33 13.86
C VAL A 328 2.32 4.01 12.51
N ALA A 329 1.35 4.93 12.43
CA ALA A 329 1.31 5.94 11.38
C ALA A 329 2.26 7.10 11.73
N TRP A 330 3.42 7.14 11.07
CA TRP A 330 4.48 8.12 11.27
C TRP A 330 5.09 8.60 9.95
N GLY A 331 5.67 9.78 9.99
CA GLY A 331 6.28 10.39 8.83
C GLY A 331 6.36 11.90 8.94
N GLY A 332 6.35 12.55 7.79
CA GLY A 332 6.34 13.99 7.65
C GLY A 332 6.89 14.43 6.31
N PRO A 333 7.10 15.73 6.10
CA PRO A 333 6.82 16.86 7.00
C PRO A 333 5.34 17.31 6.98
N PRO A 334 4.80 17.90 8.06
CA PRO A 334 5.40 18.07 9.39
C PRO A 334 5.54 16.72 10.13
N PRO A 335 6.34 16.62 11.22
CA PRO A 335 6.47 15.39 11.98
C PRO A 335 5.12 14.82 12.42
N GLN A 336 4.89 13.54 12.12
CA GLN A 336 3.73 12.77 12.56
C GLN A 336 4.22 11.50 13.26
N GLY A 337 3.57 11.14 14.36
CA GLY A 337 3.88 9.93 15.12
C GLY A 337 5.19 10.01 15.94
N PRO A 338 5.48 8.98 16.75
CA PRO A 338 6.67 8.87 17.58
C PRO A 338 7.92 8.48 16.76
N ILE A 339 8.39 9.39 15.89
CA ILE A 339 9.63 9.19 15.12
C ILE A 339 10.78 8.86 16.08
N ASP A 340 11.45 7.72 15.85
CA ASP A 340 12.47 7.14 16.74
C ASP A 340 13.76 6.72 16.03
N GLY A 341 13.91 7.07 14.74
CA GLY A 341 15.07 6.71 13.92
C GLY A 341 14.90 5.40 13.14
N SER A 342 13.73 4.77 13.19
CA SER A 342 13.43 3.61 12.34
C SER A 342 13.43 3.97 10.84
N VAL A 343 13.66 2.97 10.01
CA VAL A 343 13.66 3.04 8.55
C VAL A 343 12.63 2.03 8.06
N VAL A 344 11.81 2.46 7.11
CA VAL A 344 10.74 1.65 6.52
C VAL A 344 11.04 1.48 5.03
N PRO A 345 11.57 0.32 4.59
CA PRO A 345 12.07 0.14 3.22
C PRO A 345 11.04 0.45 2.13
N CYS A 346 9.75 0.18 2.38
CA CYS A 346 8.67 0.46 1.43
C CYS A 346 8.49 1.96 1.15
N ALA A 347 8.95 2.86 2.03
CA ALA A 347 8.91 4.30 1.79
C ALA A 347 9.75 4.69 0.56
N CYS A 348 10.97 4.14 0.45
CA CYS A 348 11.83 4.36 -0.71
C CYS A 348 11.42 3.47 -1.90
N ALA A 349 11.10 2.20 -1.66
CA ALA A 349 10.72 1.28 -2.74
C ALA A 349 9.42 1.70 -3.46
N GLY A 350 8.40 2.12 -2.70
CA GLY A 350 7.17 2.68 -3.24
C GLY A 350 7.34 4.04 -3.94
N SER A 351 8.52 4.66 -3.82
CA SER A 351 8.84 5.95 -4.44
C SER A 351 9.81 5.86 -5.62
N LEU A 352 10.14 4.64 -6.09
CA LEU A 352 11.09 4.42 -7.19
C LEU A 352 10.78 5.23 -8.48
N PRO A 353 9.51 5.37 -8.91
CA PRO A 353 9.21 6.19 -10.08
C PRO A 353 9.33 7.70 -9.84
N PHE A 354 9.33 8.16 -8.59
CA PHE A 354 9.31 9.59 -8.25
C PHE A 354 10.70 10.16 -7.98
N LEU A 355 11.59 9.38 -7.35
CA LEU A 355 12.94 9.80 -7.00
C LEU A 355 13.94 8.65 -7.09
N PHE A 356 14.05 8.07 -8.29
CA PHE A 356 14.75 6.81 -8.54
C PHE A 356 16.16 6.73 -7.96
N GLU A 357 17.05 7.66 -8.31
CA GLU A 357 18.47 7.58 -7.91
C GLU A 357 18.67 7.62 -6.39
N ASP A 358 17.90 8.45 -5.68
CA ASP A 358 17.97 8.54 -4.22
C ASP A 358 17.35 7.32 -3.54
N CYS A 359 16.19 6.87 -4.03
CA CYS A 359 15.53 5.68 -3.49
C CYS A 359 16.35 4.42 -3.73
N MET A 360 16.92 4.24 -4.93
CA MET A 360 17.80 3.11 -5.22
C MET A 360 19.06 3.12 -4.37
N ARG A 361 19.63 4.29 -4.08
CA ARG A 361 20.77 4.40 -3.16
C ARG A 361 20.43 3.83 -1.78
N VAL A 362 19.25 4.15 -1.25
CA VAL A 362 18.76 3.59 0.01
C VAL A 362 18.58 2.07 -0.08
N LEU A 363 17.86 1.58 -1.09
CA LEU A 363 17.59 0.14 -1.22
C LEU A 363 18.88 -0.68 -1.38
N ARG A 364 19.86 -0.18 -2.13
CA ARG A 364 21.18 -0.79 -2.27
C ARG A 364 21.93 -0.81 -0.94
N ASN A 365 21.88 0.28 -0.18
CA ASN A 365 22.51 0.36 1.12
C ASN A 365 21.88 -0.64 2.11
N ILE A 366 20.55 -0.73 2.16
CA ILE A 366 19.83 -1.73 2.99
C ILE A 366 20.20 -3.15 2.55
N ARG A 367 20.10 -3.45 1.25
CA ARG A 367 20.38 -4.78 0.69
C ARG A 367 21.83 -5.23 0.84
N GLY A 368 22.78 -4.30 0.90
CA GLY A 368 24.20 -4.59 1.12
C GLY A 368 24.57 -4.62 2.60
N ARG A 369 24.50 -3.45 3.25
CA ARG A 369 25.05 -3.23 4.59
C ARG A 369 24.21 -3.83 5.71
N TYR A 370 22.90 -3.97 5.51
CA TYR A 370 21.95 -4.46 6.50
C TYR A 370 21.39 -5.86 6.14
N LYS A 371 21.96 -6.50 5.12
CA LYS A 371 21.41 -7.72 4.48
C LYS A 371 21.11 -8.87 5.42
N GLU A 372 21.89 -9.03 6.48
CA GLU A 372 21.78 -10.17 7.39
C GLU A 372 20.50 -10.13 8.24
N ARG A 373 19.91 -8.95 8.41
CA ARG A 373 18.74 -8.75 9.30
C ARG A 373 17.60 -7.95 8.66
N ALA A 374 17.89 -7.10 7.69
CA ALA A 374 16.88 -6.32 6.98
C ALA A 374 16.36 -7.00 5.70
N TRP A 375 16.97 -8.11 5.26
CA TRP A 375 16.54 -8.88 4.11
C TRP A 375 16.34 -10.35 4.49
N ALA A 376 15.20 -10.91 4.11
CA ALA A 376 14.78 -12.27 4.45
C ALA A 376 14.22 -12.98 3.20
N ARG A 377 13.42 -14.03 3.40
CA ARG A 377 12.82 -14.81 2.31
C ARG A 377 11.95 -13.96 1.39
N TYR A 378 11.14 -13.08 1.97
CA TYR A 378 10.17 -12.26 1.24
C TYR A 378 10.68 -10.85 0.88
N GLY A 379 12.00 -10.63 0.98
CA GLY A 379 12.63 -9.36 0.64
C GLY A 379 12.96 -8.53 1.87
N PHE A 380 12.76 -7.21 1.80
CA PHE A 380 12.99 -6.34 2.95
C PHE A 380 11.99 -6.62 4.07
N VAL A 381 12.46 -6.62 5.32
CA VAL A 381 11.57 -6.58 6.49
C VAL A 381 10.78 -5.28 6.50
N ASP A 382 9.61 -5.30 7.14
CA ASP A 382 8.69 -4.17 7.16
C ASP A 382 9.33 -2.86 7.69
N ALA A 383 10.04 -2.96 8.82
CA ALA A 383 10.78 -1.84 9.40
C ALA A 383 11.97 -2.34 10.23
N PHE A 384 12.95 -1.47 10.42
CA PHE A 384 14.06 -1.72 11.33
C PHE A 384 14.61 -0.41 11.90
N ASN A 385 15.29 -0.49 13.04
CA ASN A 385 15.86 0.66 13.72
C ASN A 385 17.34 0.38 14.01
N PRO A 386 18.27 0.98 13.23
CA PRO A 386 19.70 0.72 13.40
C PRO A 386 20.23 1.16 14.77
N LEU A 387 19.75 2.28 15.33
CA LEU A 387 20.16 2.80 16.65
C LEU A 387 19.91 1.80 17.78
N THR A 388 18.81 1.07 17.71
CA THR A 388 18.40 0.10 18.74
C THR A 388 18.75 -1.35 18.40
N GLY A 389 19.09 -1.62 17.13
CA GLY A 389 19.32 -2.96 16.62
C GLY A 389 18.05 -3.81 16.49
N TRP A 390 16.86 -3.19 16.50
CA TRP A 390 15.58 -3.85 16.28
C TRP A 390 15.30 -4.02 14.78
N TYR A 391 14.78 -5.18 14.40
CA TYR A 391 14.37 -5.52 13.03
C TYR A 391 13.05 -6.25 13.14
N ASN A 392 12.07 -5.89 12.31
CA ASN A 392 10.79 -6.54 12.34
C ASN A 392 10.93 -8.03 11.94
N PRO A 393 10.40 -8.98 12.74
CA PRO A 393 10.34 -10.39 12.32
C PRO A 393 9.35 -10.66 11.17
N ASP A 394 8.47 -9.71 10.87
CA ASP A 394 7.41 -9.82 9.87
C ASP A 394 7.69 -9.00 8.59
N VAL A 395 6.97 -9.37 7.55
CA VAL A 395 6.67 -8.55 6.37
C VAL A 395 5.16 -8.29 6.29
N ILE A 396 4.77 -7.14 5.75
CA ILE A 396 3.36 -6.76 5.55
C ILE A 396 3.03 -6.77 4.05
N GLY A 397 1.87 -7.31 3.68
CA GLY A 397 1.48 -7.53 2.28
C GLY A 397 1.30 -6.23 1.49
N ILE A 398 0.77 -5.16 2.10
CA ILE A 398 0.63 -3.85 1.45
C ILE A 398 2.00 -3.19 1.18
N ASP A 399 2.97 -3.38 2.09
CA ASP A 399 4.33 -2.82 1.98
C ASP A 399 5.17 -3.55 0.92
N LEU A 400 5.04 -4.88 0.85
CA LEU A 400 5.59 -5.69 -0.24
C LEU A 400 4.91 -5.38 -1.58
N GLY A 401 3.59 -5.17 -1.55
CA GLY A 401 2.77 -4.86 -2.71
C GLY A 401 3.21 -3.56 -3.37
N ILE A 402 3.27 -2.47 -2.60
CA ILE A 402 3.69 -1.18 -3.14
C ILE A 402 5.14 -1.22 -3.64
N THR A 403 6.01 -1.94 -2.92
CA THR A 403 7.41 -2.18 -3.32
C THR A 403 7.50 -2.85 -4.69
N MET A 404 6.77 -3.95 -4.90
CA MET A 404 6.83 -4.73 -6.14
C MET A 404 6.21 -4.00 -7.33
N LEU A 405 5.04 -3.38 -7.14
CA LEU A 405 4.33 -2.68 -8.20
C LEU A 405 5.10 -1.44 -8.67
N MET A 406 5.66 -0.67 -7.74
CA MET A 406 6.40 0.56 -8.09
C MET A 406 7.78 0.25 -8.70
N ALA A 407 8.42 -0.85 -8.29
CA ALA A 407 9.58 -1.38 -9.00
C ALA A 407 9.23 -1.76 -10.45
N GLU A 408 8.11 -2.44 -10.69
CA GLU A 408 7.70 -2.81 -12.05
C GLU A 408 7.33 -1.59 -12.90
N ASN A 409 6.61 -0.63 -12.32
CA ASN A 409 6.25 0.60 -12.99
C ASN A 409 7.47 1.43 -13.38
N HIS A 410 8.49 1.48 -12.51
CA HIS A 410 9.76 2.08 -12.86
C HIS A 410 10.45 1.33 -14.02
N ARG A 411 10.56 -0.01 -13.95
CA ARG A 411 11.25 -0.82 -14.99
C ARG A 411 10.59 -0.72 -16.37
N SER A 412 9.26 -0.82 -16.43
CA SER A 412 8.56 -1.03 -17.71
C SER A 412 7.25 -0.25 -17.84
N GLY A 413 6.73 0.30 -16.74
CA GLY A 413 5.37 0.87 -16.67
C GLY A 413 4.28 -0.17 -16.83
N PHE A 414 4.54 -1.47 -16.60
CA PHE A 414 3.61 -2.54 -16.93
C PHE A 414 2.29 -2.46 -16.17
N VAL A 415 2.30 -2.16 -14.86
CA VAL A 415 1.06 -2.09 -14.07
C VAL A 415 0.20 -0.93 -14.58
N TRP A 416 0.79 0.25 -14.76
CA TRP A 416 0.14 1.41 -15.39
C TRP A 416 -0.46 1.10 -16.76
N LYS A 417 0.35 0.57 -17.68
CA LYS A 417 -0.09 0.23 -19.05
C LYS A 417 -1.18 -0.82 -19.07
N THR A 418 -1.22 -1.72 -18.09
CA THR A 418 -2.22 -2.79 -18.02
C THR A 418 -3.51 -2.31 -17.38
N PHE A 419 -3.42 -1.67 -16.21
CA PHE A 419 -4.56 -1.17 -15.48
C PHE A 419 -5.30 -0.07 -16.26
N MET A 420 -4.58 0.84 -16.92
CA MET A 420 -5.19 1.93 -17.67
C MET A 420 -5.88 1.49 -18.98
N LYS A 421 -5.82 0.21 -19.38
CA LYS A 421 -6.64 -0.33 -20.48
C LYS A 421 -8.10 -0.51 -20.10
N ASN A 422 -8.41 -0.55 -18.81
CA ASN A 422 -9.77 -0.52 -18.31
C ASN A 422 -10.43 0.81 -18.71
N ALA A 423 -11.71 0.78 -19.09
CA ALA A 423 -12.43 1.98 -19.53
C ALA A 423 -12.75 2.90 -18.34
N GLU A 424 -13.00 2.32 -17.18
CA GLU A 424 -13.51 3.00 -15.99
C GLU A 424 -12.52 4.03 -15.44
N PRO A 425 -11.21 3.73 -15.25
CA PRO A 425 -10.21 4.75 -14.93
C PRO A 425 -10.15 5.90 -15.94
N GLN A 426 -10.23 5.61 -17.25
CA GLN A 426 -10.14 6.63 -18.30
C GLN A 426 -11.36 7.55 -18.28
N VAL A 427 -12.56 6.97 -18.28
CA VAL A 427 -13.84 7.70 -18.18
C VAL A 427 -13.86 8.58 -16.93
N ALA A 428 -13.39 8.08 -15.80
CA ALA A 428 -13.32 8.85 -14.57
C ALA A 428 -12.36 10.03 -14.69
N MET A 429 -11.14 9.79 -15.18
CA MET A 429 -10.13 10.84 -15.37
C MET A 429 -10.66 11.95 -16.30
N ASP A 430 -11.32 11.59 -17.40
CA ASP A 430 -11.94 12.55 -18.31
C ASP A 430 -13.06 13.35 -17.63
N LYS A 431 -13.98 12.66 -16.92
CA LYS A 431 -15.08 13.30 -16.19
C LYS A 431 -14.63 14.29 -15.13
N VAL A 432 -13.48 14.04 -14.48
CA VAL A 432 -12.93 14.93 -13.45
C VAL A 432 -11.91 15.95 -14.00
N GLY A 433 -11.78 16.02 -15.32
CA GLY A 433 -11.05 17.09 -16.00
C GLY A 433 -9.54 16.87 -16.12
N PHE A 434 -9.06 15.62 -16.04
CA PHE A 434 -7.67 15.33 -16.38
C PHE A 434 -7.41 15.59 -17.86
N HIS A 435 -6.29 16.24 -18.16
CA HIS A 435 -5.80 16.51 -19.50
C HIS A 435 -4.27 16.44 -19.54
N SER A 436 -3.69 16.30 -20.72
CA SER A 436 -2.24 16.26 -20.90
C SER A 436 -1.57 17.57 -20.44
N THR A 437 -0.40 17.46 -19.80
CA THR A 437 0.39 18.59 -19.33
C THR A 437 1.26 19.24 -20.41
#